data_AF-A0A9W9MCU6-F1
#
_entry.id   AF-A0A9W9MCU6-F1
#
_cell.length_a   1.000
_cell.length_b   1.000
_cell.length_c   1.000
_cell.angle_alpha   90.00
_cell.angle_beta   90.00
_cell.angle_gamma   90.00
#
_symmetry.space_group_name_H-M   'P 1'
#
loop_
_entity.id
_entity.type
_entity.pdbx_description
1 polymer ?
#
loop_
_entity_poly.entity_id
_entity_poly.type
_entity_poly.pdbx_seq_one_letter_code
_entity_poly.pdbx_strand_id
1 'polypeptide(L)'
;MSARTSERVFKIELQDGEPFHSDLIGASKEQCQNWALEKWFQAKVKSIEPNFIAIADDRSARDGTLLMSFYCPKISQEEPTFEFDGWGPLLPEANTWYNFRIDHRAADEIHGALMWATRDTAYPTYFGLPENFADESGIFDVFKAIPYVNVEESDEDV
;
A
#
# COMPACT_ATOMS: atom_id res chain seq x y z
N MET A 1 4.49 -47.10 -6.79
CA MET A 1 3.54 -46.25 -6.07
C MET A 1 4.08 -44.83 -6.13
N SER A 2 3.48 -43.97 -6.96
CA SER A 2 3.91 -42.59 -7.13
C SER A 2 3.16 -41.72 -6.12
N ALA A 3 3.90 -41.03 -5.25
CA ALA A 3 3.32 -40.06 -4.33
C ALA A 3 2.85 -38.86 -5.14
N ARG A 4 1.53 -38.62 -5.17
CA ARG A 4 0.97 -37.38 -5.72
C ARG A 4 1.40 -36.24 -4.80
N THR A 5 2.24 -35.37 -5.31
CA THR A 5 2.46 -34.04 -4.75
C THR A 5 1.11 -33.34 -4.68
N SER A 6 0.62 -33.07 -3.47
CA SER A 6 -0.57 -32.26 -3.25
C SER A 6 -0.26 -30.85 -3.73
N GLU A 7 -0.77 -30.47 -4.91
CA GLU A 7 -0.87 -29.08 -5.33
C GLU A 7 -1.70 -28.36 -4.26
N ARG A 8 -1.07 -27.47 -3.48
CA ARG A 8 -1.80 -26.60 -2.55
C ARG A 8 -2.58 -25.60 -3.41
N VAL A 9 -3.82 -25.94 -3.70
CA VAL A 9 -4.79 -24.98 -4.24
C VAL A 9 -4.93 -23.87 -3.20
N PHE A 10 -4.63 -22.62 -3.58
CA PHE A 10 -4.91 -21.47 -2.73
C PHE A 10 -6.41 -21.42 -2.46
N LYS A 11 -6.82 -21.48 -1.19
CA LYS A 11 -8.22 -21.27 -0.82
C LYS A 11 -8.57 -19.80 -1.09
N ILE A 12 -9.58 -19.58 -1.92
CA ILE A 12 -10.10 -18.24 -2.27
C ILE A 12 -11.22 -17.83 -1.31
N GLU A 13 -11.89 -18.80 -0.69
CA GLU A 13 -13.00 -18.60 0.24
C GLU A 13 -12.93 -19.59 1.42
N LEU A 14 -13.54 -19.20 2.54
CA LEU A 14 -13.80 -20.07 3.68
C LEU A 14 -15.18 -20.71 3.51
N GLN A 15 -15.34 -21.94 3.99
CA GLN A 15 -16.68 -22.55 4.08
C GLN A 15 -17.50 -21.88 5.19
N ASP A 16 -18.84 -21.97 5.10
CA ASP A 16 -19.73 -21.49 6.14
C ASP A 16 -19.37 -22.10 7.51
N GLY A 17 -19.01 -21.23 8.46
CA GLY A 17 -18.59 -21.62 9.81
C GLY A 17 -17.15 -22.14 9.93
N GLU A 18 -16.36 -22.14 8.85
CA GLU A 18 -14.94 -22.47 8.92
C GLU A 18 -14.18 -21.35 9.65
N PRO A 19 -13.49 -21.65 10.76
CA PRO A 19 -12.68 -20.65 11.44
C PRO A 19 -11.43 -20.35 10.62
N PHE A 20 -11.15 -19.07 10.40
CA PHE A 20 -9.87 -18.62 9.87
C PHE A 20 -8.88 -18.39 11.00
N HIS A 21 -7.70 -18.98 10.88
CA HIS A 21 -6.61 -18.82 11.84
C HIS A 21 -5.42 -18.18 11.13
N SER A 22 -4.93 -17.08 11.69
CA SER A 22 -3.71 -16.38 11.25
C SER A 22 -3.09 -15.68 12.45
N ASP A 23 -1.75 -15.68 12.51
CA ASP A 23 -0.98 -14.96 13.54
C ASP A 23 -1.19 -13.44 13.47
N LEU A 24 -1.81 -12.95 12.39
CA LEU A 24 -2.13 -11.53 12.19
C LEU A 24 -3.50 -11.15 12.78
N ILE A 25 -4.36 -12.11 13.14
CA ILE A 25 -5.65 -11.81 13.79
C ILE A 25 -5.37 -11.36 15.23
N GLY A 26 -5.74 -10.11 15.55
CA GLY A 26 -5.47 -9.50 16.85
C GLY A 26 -4.06 -8.94 17.01
N ALA A 27 -3.26 -8.94 15.93
CA ALA A 27 -1.94 -8.30 15.92
C ALA A 27 -2.06 -6.77 15.88
N SER A 28 -1.08 -6.07 16.45
CA SER A 28 -0.95 -4.62 16.31
C SER A 28 -0.51 -4.24 14.90
N LYS A 29 -0.72 -2.96 14.55
CA LYS A 29 -0.18 -2.38 13.31
C LYS A 29 1.32 -2.62 13.18
N GLU A 30 2.11 -2.38 14.23
CA GLU A 30 3.56 -2.61 14.16
C GLU A 30 3.91 -4.09 13.96
N GLN A 31 3.16 -5.00 14.58
CA GLN A 31 3.37 -6.45 14.38
C GLN A 31 3.10 -6.86 12.94
N CYS A 32 2.03 -6.36 12.31
CA CYS A 32 1.74 -6.59 10.89
C CYS A 32 2.84 -6.02 9.99
N GLN A 33 3.28 -4.80 10.26
CA GLN A 33 4.35 -4.12 9.51
C GLN A 33 5.70 -4.85 9.63
N ASN A 34 6.07 -5.26 10.84
CA ASN A 34 7.30 -6.02 11.08
C ASN A 34 7.25 -7.38 10.40
N TRP A 35 6.12 -8.09 10.50
CA TRP A 35 5.93 -9.37 9.81
C TRP A 35 6.11 -9.20 8.29
N ALA A 36 5.54 -8.14 7.70
CA ALA A 36 5.67 -7.87 6.27
C ALA A 36 7.14 -7.64 5.85
N LEU A 37 7.88 -6.81 6.61
CA LEU A 37 9.31 -6.60 6.38
C LEU A 37 10.12 -7.88 6.52
N GLU A 38 9.87 -8.68 7.57
CA GLU A 38 10.54 -9.96 7.76
C GLU A 38 10.32 -10.89 6.57
N LYS A 39 9.08 -10.97 6.05
CA LYS A 39 8.79 -11.77 4.85
C LYS A 39 9.45 -11.21 3.60
N TRP A 40 9.57 -9.89 3.49
CA TRP A 40 10.32 -9.25 2.40
C TRP A 40 11.80 -9.63 2.42
N PHE A 41 12.47 -9.45 3.56
CA PHE A 41 13.89 -9.78 3.69
C PHE A 41 14.15 -11.28 3.54
N GLN A 42 13.16 -12.12 3.89
CA GLN A 42 13.22 -13.57 3.72
C GLN A 42 12.84 -14.05 2.31
N ALA A 43 12.47 -13.15 1.37
CA ALA A 43 11.75 -13.44 0.13
C ALA A 43 12.26 -14.68 -0.65
N LYS A 44 11.73 -15.84 -0.25
CA LYS A 44 11.57 -17.06 -1.05
C LYS A 44 10.25 -17.03 -1.83
N VAL A 45 9.43 -16.00 -1.65
CA VAL A 45 8.11 -15.82 -2.27
C VAL A 45 8.14 -14.54 -3.10
N LYS A 46 8.39 -14.67 -4.41
CA LYS A 46 8.49 -13.53 -5.35
C LYS A 46 7.14 -12.90 -5.72
N SER A 47 6.04 -13.46 -5.26
CA SER A 47 4.67 -13.13 -5.66
C SER A 47 3.88 -12.31 -4.63
N ILE A 48 4.51 -11.92 -3.52
CA ILE A 48 3.94 -11.02 -2.52
C ILE A 48 4.73 -9.73 -2.63
N GLU A 49 4.05 -8.58 -2.66
CA GLU A 49 4.63 -7.25 -2.61
C GLU A 49 4.62 -6.79 -1.16
N PRO A 50 5.67 -7.07 -0.38
CA PRO A 50 5.62 -6.98 1.07
C PRO A 50 5.85 -5.55 1.58
N ASN A 51 6.20 -4.63 0.67
CA ASN A 51 6.31 -3.20 0.93
C ASN A 51 4.95 -2.49 0.91
N PHE A 52 3.86 -3.22 0.62
CA PHE A 52 2.51 -2.69 0.63
C PHE A 52 1.60 -3.68 1.35
N ILE A 53 0.97 -3.27 2.44
CA ILE A 53 0.02 -4.12 3.18
C ILE A 53 -1.28 -3.36 3.45
N ALA A 54 -2.40 -4.09 3.42
CA ALA A 54 -3.69 -3.62 3.90
C ALA A 54 -3.95 -4.21 5.29
N ILE A 55 -4.30 -3.35 6.25
CA ILE A 55 -4.64 -3.78 7.61
C ILE A 55 -6.12 -3.43 7.87
N ALA A 56 -6.91 -4.46 8.16
CA ALA A 56 -8.25 -4.32 8.69
C ALA A 56 -8.19 -4.31 10.23
N ASP A 57 -8.53 -3.18 10.84
CA ASP A 57 -8.59 -2.96 12.29
C ASP A 57 -10.03 -2.74 12.79
N ASP A 58 -10.21 -2.48 14.09
CA ASP A 58 -11.52 -2.26 14.70
C ASP A 58 -12.35 -1.15 14.01
N ARG A 59 -11.69 -0.16 13.41
CA ARG A 59 -12.36 0.93 12.68
C ARG A 59 -12.92 0.42 11.35
N SER A 60 -12.21 -0.49 10.70
CA SER A 60 -12.55 -1.03 9.38
C SER A 60 -13.95 -1.66 9.35
N ALA A 61 -14.34 -2.35 10.43
CA ALA A 61 -15.68 -2.94 10.57
C ALA A 61 -16.80 -1.89 10.77
N ARG A 62 -16.47 -0.66 11.18
CA ARG A 62 -17.45 0.39 11.52
C ARG A 62 -17.75 1.31 10.34
N ASP A 63 -16.71 1.67 9.59
CA ASP A 63 -16.82 2.66 8.51
C ASP A 63 -16.38 2.14 7.13
N GLY A 64 -16.07 0.84 7.01
CA GLY A 64 -15.73 0.23 5.73
C GLY A 64 -14.40 0.71 5.16
N THR A 65 -13.49 1.17 6.01
CA THR A 65 -12.16 1.63 5.61
C THR A 65 -11.08 0.58 5.80
N LEU A 66 -9.91 0.77 5.18
CA LEU A 66 -8.68 0.00 5.43
C LEU A 66 -7.52 0.93 5.76
N LEU A 67 -6.58 0.45 6.57
CA LEU A 67 -5.27 1.10 6.72
C LEU A 67 -4.30 0.51 5.70
N MET A 68 -4.04 1.26 4.64
CA MET A 68 -3.02 0.91 3.65
C MET A 68 -1.68 1.43 4.15
N SER A 69 -0.72 0.53 4.33
CA SER A 69 0.64 0.86 4.77
C SER A 69 1.61 0.61 3.61
N PHE A 70 2.31 1.65 3.20
CA PHE A 70 3.35 1.62 2.19
C PHE A 70 4.72 1.85 2.82
N TYR A 71 5.65 0.92 2.63
CA TYR A 71 7.02 1.04 3.10
C TYR A 71 7.91 1.63 2.02
N CYS A 72 8.58 2.73 2.34
CA CYS A 72 9.61 3.30 1.49
C CYS A 72 10.99 2.75 1.92
N PRO A 73 11.59 1.79 1.20
CA PRO A 73 12.91 1.27 1.56
C PRO A 73 13.99 2.31 1.28
N LYS A 74 15.09 2.25 2.05
CA LYS A 74 16.33 2.87 1.64
C LYS A 74 16.96 2.06 0.50
N ILE A 75 16.85 2.53 -0.73
CA ILE A 75 17.31 1.81 -1.92
C ILE A 75 18.84 1.83 -2.03
N SER A 76 19.50 2.95 -1.70
CA SER A 76 20.97 3.00 -1.51
C SER A 76 21.40 4.19 -0.63
N GLN A 77 22.69 4.26 -0.25
CA GLN A 77 23.26 5.44 0.41
C GLN A 77 23.54 6.60 -0.57
N GLU A 78 23.57 6.33 -1.87
CA GLU A 78 24.05 7.24 -2.91
C GLU A 78 22.93 7.71 -3.85
N GLU A 79 21.72 7.15 -3.75
CA GLU A 79 20.58 7.64 -4.52
C GLU A 79 20.22 9.05 -4.06
N PRO A 80 20.08 10.00 -5.00
CA PRO A 80 19.64 11.34 -4.66
C PRO A 80 18.26 11.26 -4.01
N THR A 81 18.05 12.04 -2.95
CA THR A 81 16.71 12.34 -2.49
C THR A 81 15.94 12.88 -3.70
N PHE A 82 14.85 12.23 -4.08
CA PHE A 82 14.04 12.66 -5.22
C PHE A 82 13.42 14.01 -4.87
N GLU A 83 13.91 15.05 -5.53
CA GLU A 83 13.34 16.40 -5.45
C GLU A 83 12.20 16.49 -6.47
N PHE A 84 11.03 16.87 -5.99
CA PHE A 84 9.86 17.08 -6.82
C PHE A 84 9.65 18.58 -6.98
N ASP A 85 9.47 19.05 -8.22
CA ASP A 85 9.35 20.48 -8.50
C ASP A 85 8.16 21.09 -7.73
N GLY A 86 8.40 22.19 -7.04
CA GLY A 86 7.42 22.84 -6.15
C GLY A 86 7.14 22.14 -4.81
N TRP A 87 7.66 20.94 -4.58
CA TRP A 87 7.41 20.12 -3.37
C TRP A 87 8.66 19.87 -2.53
N GLY A 88 9.84 19.92 -3.15
CA GLY A 88 11.07 19.45 -2.52
C GLY A 88 11.05 17.92 -2.37
N PRO A 89 11.72 17.34 -1.36
CA PRO A 89 11.78 15.90 -1.18
C PRO A 89 10.47 15.34 -0.63
N LEU A 90 9.77 14.53 -1.42
CA LEU A 90 8.58 13.79 -0.98
C LEU A 90 8.99 12.39 -0.50
N LEU A 91 8.54 12.02 0.70
CA LEU A 91 9.04 10.92 1.55
C LEU A 91 10.37 11.25 2.26
N PRO A 92 10.33 12.14 3.27
CA PRO A 92 11.53 12.66 3.92
C PRO A 92 12.33 11.58 4.67
N GLU A 93 11.69 10.48 5.05
CA GLU A 93 12.32 9.41 5.82
C GLU A 93 12.29 8.08 5.05
N ALA A 94 13.48 7.57 4.74
CA ALA A 94 13.67 6.21 4.25
C ALA A 94 13.56 5.20 5.41
N ASN A 95 13.22 3.96 5.06
CA ASN A 95 12.92 2.88 6.00
C ASN A 95 11.70 3.16 6.90
N THR A 96 10.71 3.86 6.34
CA THR A 96 9.51 4.31 7.07
C THR A 96 8.25 3.78 6.40
N TRP A 97 7.28 3.41 7.24
CA TRP A 97 5.92 3.08 6.82
C TRP A 97 5.04 4.34 6.77
N TYR A 98 4.51 4.63 5.60
CA TYR A 98 3.53 5.68 5.35
C TYR A 98 2.13 5.07 5.32
N ASN A 99 1.18 5.66 6.03
CA ASN A 99 -0.12 5.04 6.28
C ASN A 99 -1.25 5.92 5.73
N PHE A 100 -2.15 5.31 4.96
CA PHE A 100 -3.34 5.95 4.43
C PHE A 100 -4.57 5.20 4.91
N ARG A 101 -5.52 5.91 5.52
CA ARG A 101 -6.84 5.37 5.79
C ARG A 101 -7.71 5.64 4.56
N ILE A 102 -8.29 4.63 3.94
CA ILE A 102 -9.07 4.79 2.71
C ILE A 102 -10.36 3.97 2.75
N ASP A 103 -11.32 4.26 1.88
CA ASP A 103 -12.42 3.32 1.58
C ASP A 103 -11.85 1.99 1.04
N HIS A 104 -12.29 0.86 1.58
CA HIS A 104 -11.79 -0.46 1.18
C HIS A 104 -11.89 -0.74 -0.33
N ARG A 105 -12.86 -0.12 -1.02
CA ARG A 105 -13.08 -0.29 -2.47
C ARG A 105 -11.99 0.35 -3.31
N ALA A 106 -11.19 1.25 -2.73
CA ALA A 106 -10.11 1.93 -3.42
C ALA A 106 -8.73 1.28 -3.16
N ALA A 107 -8.69 0.11 -2.50
CA ALA A 107 -7.46 -0.61 -2.17
C ALA A 107 -6.59 -0.90 -3.40
N ASP A 108 -7.21 -1.38 -4.48
CA ASP A 108 -6.50 -1.71 -5.72
C ASP A 108 -5.98 -0.44 -6.42
N GLU A 109 -6.70 0.69 -6.31
CA GLU A 109 -6.32 1.94 -6.96
C GLU A 109 -5.11 2.60 -6.28
N ILE A 110 -5.10 2.69 -4.95
CA ILE A 110 -3.93 3.23 -4.23
C ILE A 110 -2.71 2.33 -4.38
N HIS A 111 -2.92 1.00 -4.39
CA HIS A 111 -1.87 0.03 -4.67
C HIS A 111 -1.31 0.23 -6.07
N GLY A 112 -2.20 0.33 -7.06
CA GLY A 112 -1.91 0.66 -8.45
C GLY A 112 -1.04 1.90 -8.59
N ALA A 113 -1.50 3.00 -7.99
CA ALA A 113 -0.84 4.29 -8.08
C ALA A 113 0.55 4.30 -7.41
N LEU A 114 0.70 3.72 -6.22
CA LEU A 114 1.99 3.77 -5.50
C LEU A 114 3.01 2.73 -6.00
N MET A 115 2.56 1.66 -6.65
CA MET A 115 3.45 0.59 -7.14
C MET A 115 3.80 0.72 -8.63
N TRP A 116 2.91 1.27 -9.45
CA TRP A 116 3.06 1.21 -10.91
C TRP A 116 3.01 2.56 -11.62
N ALA A 117 2.44 3.61 -11.02
CA ALA A 117 2.50 4.95 -11.61
C ALA A 117 3.90 5.56 -11.45
N THR A 118 4.18 6.61 -12.24
CA THR A 118 5.44 7.34 -12.11
C THR A 118 5.50 8.04 -10.75
N ARG A 119 6.68 8.03 -10.11
CA ARG A 119 6.86 8.71 -8.82
C ARG A 119 6.52 10.20 -8.93
N ASP A 120 6.83 10.83 -10.07
CA ASP A 120 6.61 12.26 -10.35
C ASP A 120 5.14 12.68 -10.32
N THR A 121 4.21 11.75 -10.50
CA THR A 121 2.77 12.02 -10.46
C THR A 121 2.14 11.48 -9.17
N ALA A 122 2.51 10.26 -8.76
CA ALA A 122 1.95 9.63 -7.58
C ALA A 122 2.40 10.34 -6.30
N TYR A 123 3.70 10.60 -6.13
CA TYR A 123 4.20 11.05 -4.83
C TYR A 123 3.71 12.45 -4.46
N PRO A 124 3.67 13.44 -5.36
CA PRO A 124 3.05 14.74 -5.06
C PRO A 124 1.59 14.61 -4.59
N THR A 125 0.83 13.74 -5.25
CA THR A 125 -0.59 13.54 -4.94
C THR A 125 -0.79 12.92 -3.55
N TYR A 126 -0.05 11.88 -3.21
CA TYR A 126 -0.25 11.14 -1.96
C TYR A 126 0.54 11.70 -0.76
N PHE A 127 1.72 12.29 -0.98
CA PHE A 127 2.61 12.73 0.10
C PHE A 127 2.79 14.25 0.17
N GLY A 128 2.57 14.95 -0.94
CA GLY A 128 2.68 16.42 -0.98
C GLY A 128 1.42 17.12 -0.45
N LEU A 129 0.24 16.60 -0.76
CA LEU A 129 -1.06 17.22 -0.42
C LEU A 129 -2.07 16.27 0.25
N PRO A 130 -1.69 15.49 1.28
CA PRO A 130 -2.62 14.55 1.88
C PRO A 130 -3.90 15.24 2.39
N GLU A 131 -3.81 16.48 2.89
CA GLU A 131 -4.95 17.27 3.37
C GLU A 131 -5.94 17.69 2.28
N ASN A 132 -5.55 17.75 1.00
CA ASN A 132 -6.47 18.10 -0.08
C ASN A 132 -7.39 16.94 -0.46
N PHE A 133 -6.98 15.72 -0.11
CA PHE A 133 -7.66 14.48 -0.43
C PHE A 133 -8.18 13.77 0.81
N ALA A 134 -7.74 14.14 2.01
CA ALA A 134 -8.27 13.61 3.27
C ALA A 134 -9.48 14.42 3.77
N ASP A 135 -10.47 13.71 4.31
CA ASP A 135 -11.57 14.32 5.05
C ASP A 135 -11.16 14.72 6.48
N GLU A 136 -12.09 15.36 7.22
CA GLU A 136 -11.88 15.76 8.62
C GLU A 136 -11.59 14.57 9.56
N SER A 137 -11.94 13.35 9.15
CA SER A 137 -11.69 12.10 9.90
C SER A 137 -10.39 11.40 9.49
N GLY A 138 -9.60 12.05 8.62
CA GLY A 138 -8.32 11.55 8.10
C GLY A 138 -8.47 10.42 7.08
N ILE A 139 -9.65 10.24 6.47
CA ILE A 139 -9.87 9.27 5.39
C ILE A 139 -9.47 9.92 4.07
N PHE A 140 -8.48 9.36 3.41
CA PHE A 140 -7.98 9.79 2.11
C PHE A 140 -8.89 9.29 0.98
N ASP A 141 -9.43 10.21 0.19
CA ASP A 141 -10.25 9.95 -0.99
C ASP A 141 -9.37 9.65 -2.20
N VAL A 142 -9.06 8.37 -2.36
CA VAL A 142 -8.26 7.85 -3.47
C VAL A 142 -8.90 8.16 -4.83
N PHE A 143 -10.22 8.05 -4.95
CA PHE A 143 -10.90 8.30 -6.23
C PHE A 143 -10.80 9.77 -6.65
N LYS A 144 -10.81 10.70 -5.68
CA LYS A 144 -10.52 12.12 -5.93
C LYS A 144 -9.06 12.37 -6.30
N ALA A 145 -8.13 11.55 -5.80
CA ALA A 145 -6.69 11.67 -6.06
C ALA A 145 -6.27 11.10 -7.43
N ILE A 146 -6.89 10.02 -7.92
CA ILE A 146 -6.53 9.33 -9.17
C ILE A 146 -6.34 10.26 -10.38
N PRO A 147 -7.23 11.25 -10.66
CA PRO A 147 -7.05 12.14 -11.81
C PRO A 147 -5.75 12.95 -11.78
N TYR A 148 -5.16 13.17 -10.60
CA TYR A 148 -3.90 13.89 -10.41
C TYR A 148 -2.67 12.98 -10.58
N VAL A 149 -2.86 11.67 -10.49
CA VAL A 149 -1.84 10.66 -10.77
C VAL A 149 -1.79 10.34 -12.27
N ASN A 150 -2.96 10.28 -12.91
CA ASN A 150 -3.12 9.93 -14.33
C ASN A 150 -3.03 11.14 -15.27
N VAL A 151 -2.38 12.23 -14.85
CA VAL A 151 -2.11 13.34 -15.76
C VAL A 151 -1.09 12.84 -16.79
N GLU A 152 -1.58 12.30 -17.91
CA GLU A 152 -0.83 12.36 -19.16
C GLU A 152 -0.50 13.83 -19.36
N GLU A 153 0.78 14.15 -19.56
CA GLU A 153 1.17 15.44 -20.13
C GLU A 153 0.28 15.64 -21.34
N SER A 154 -0.69 16.55 -21.25
CA SER A 154 -1.40 16.99 -22.43
C SER A 154 -0.34 17.64 -23.28
N ASP A 155 0.12 16.94 -24.31
CA ASP A 155 0.81 17.49 -25.46
C ASP A 155 -0.13 18.52 -26.11
N GLU A 156 -0.30 19.67 -25.46
CA GLU A 156 -0.67 20.89 -26.17
C GLU A 156 0.62 21.40 -26.82
N ASP A 157 0.89 20.81 -27.99
CA ASP A 157 1.84 21.29 -28.99
C ASP A 157 1.73 22.83 -29.14
N VAL A 158 2.81 23.55 -28.81
CA VAL A 158 3.03 24.95 -29.20
C VAL A 158 3.97 25.02 -30.39
#